data_AF-A0A935UBP2-F1
#
_entry.id   AF-A0A935UBP2-F1
#
_cell.length_a   1.000
_cell.length_b   1.000
_cell.length_c   1.000
_cell.angle_alpha   90.00
_cell.angle_beta   90.00
_cell.angle_gamma   90.00
#
_symmetry.space_group_name_H-M   'P 1'
#
loop_
_entity.id
_entity.type
_entity.pdbx_description
1 polymer ?
#
loop_
_entity_poly.entity_id
_entity_poly.type
_entity_poly.pdbx_seq_one_letter_code
_entity_poly.pdbx_strand_id
1 'polypeptide(L)'
;MLEREIIAPLHGTGSPSERLRAMMRSVDRYFAGGTESCLLGSLTHTPGTHRFESHIKAGFTAWIDAIASVLTEAGLTRRTARVRAQNAVFAIEGALLVCHGIGDTKPFRRMLRELPEQMTAVELSAA
;
A
#
# COMPACT_ATOMS: atom_id res chain seq x y z
N MET A 1 3.99 -13.46 4.59
CA MET A 1 5.13 -12.51 4.48
C MET A 1 4.58 -11.10 4.26
N LEU A 2 3.97 -10.78 3.12
CA LEU A 2 3.22 -9.51 2.94
C LEU A 2 1.85 -9.50 3.64
N GLU A 3 1.03 -10.55 3.44
CA GLU A 3 -0.30 -10.67 4.04
C GLU A 3 -0.30 -10.61 5.57
N ARG A 4 0.65 -11.29 6.20
CA ARG A 4 0.75 -11.35 7.67
C ARG A 4 1.18 -10.03 8.31
N GLU A 5 2.02 -9.26 7.64
CA GLU A 5 2.64 -8.06 8.23
C GLU A 5 1.91 -6.78 7.82
N ILE A 6 1.67 -6.61 6.51
CA ILE A 6 1.12 -5.38 5.96
C ILE A 6 -0.41 -5.41 5.94
N ILE A 7 -1.03 -6.54 5.59
CA ILE A 7 -2.49 -6.63 5.43
C ILE A 7 -3.20 -6.88 6.77
N ALA A 8 -2.60 -7.67 7.68
CA ALA A 8 -3.22 -8.01 8.96
C ALA A 8 -3.76 -6.80 9.76
N PRO A 9 -3.06 -5.64 9.86
CA PRO A 9 -3.60 -4.45 10.53
C PRO A 9 -4.93 -3.92 9.95
N LEU A 10 -5.21 -4.14 8.66
CA LEU A 10 -6.45 -3.71 8.01
C LEU A 10 -7.67 -4.52 8.48
N HIS A 11 -7.46 -5.74 8.96
CA HIS A 11 -8.50 -6.61 9.54
C HIS A 11 -8.62 -6.48 11.06
N GLY A 12 -7.80 -5.63 11.69
CA GLY A 12 -7.83 -5.41 13.13
C GLY A 12 -9.04 -4.63 13.62
N THR A 13 -9.06 -4.32 14.91
CA THR A 13 -10.06 -3.44 15.53
C THR A 13 -9.70 -1.97 15.37
N GLY A 14 -10.70 -1.09 15.42
CA GLY A 14 -10.52 0.36 15.40
C GLY A 14 -11.17 1.02 14.19
N SER A 15 -11.15 2.36 14.17
CA SER A 15 -11.65 3.14 13.04
C SER A 15 -10.87 2.82 11.75
N PRO A 16 -11.48 3.02 10.57
CA PRO A 16 -10.77 2.87 9.30
C PRO A 16 -9.44 3.64 9.24
N SER A 17 -9.42 4.87 9.74
CA SER A 17 -8.21 5.70 9.77
C SER A 17 -7.11 5.09 10.65
N GLU A 18 -7.44 4.57 11.83
CA GLU A 18 -6.47 3.91 12.72
C GLU A 18 -5.85 2.67 12.07
N ARG A 19 -6.67 1.85 11.39
CA ARG A 19 -6.21 0.65 10.67
C ARG A 19 -5.31 0.98 9.49
N LEU A 20 -5.62 2.03 8.72
CA LEU A 20 -4.76 2.52 7.64
C LEU A 20 -3.41 3.03 8.18
N ARG A 21 -3.41 3.79 9.28
CA ARG A 21 -2.16 4.22 9.94
C ARG A 21 -1.37 3.03 10.48
N ALA A 22 -2.04 2.00 11.00
CA ALA A 22 -1.39 0.78 11.47
C ALA A 22 -0.75 -0.02 10.32
N MET A 23 -1.41 -0.07 9.15
CA MET A 23 -0.81 -0.59 7.93
C MET A 23 0.44 0.21 7.55
N MET A 24 0.39 1.55 7.53
CA MET A 24 1.57 2.37 7.18
C MET A 24 2.77 2.11 8.09
N ARG A 25 2.55 1.96 9.40
CA ARG A 25 3.63 1.57 10.33
C ARG A 25 4.20 0.19 10.01
N SER A 26 3.36 -0.72 9.52
CA SER A 26 3.80 -2.07 9.16
C SER A 26 4.53 -2.08 7.83
N VAL A 27 4.12 -1.26 6.86
CA VAL A 27 4.87 -0.98 5.62
C VAL A 27 6.25 -0.40 5.94
N ASP A 28 6.33 0.60 6.82
CA ASP A 28 7.61 1.18 7.26
C ASP A 28 8.55 0.13 7.86
N ARG A 29 8.05 -0.71 8.78
CA ARG A 29 8.86 -1.80 9.35
C ARG A 29 9.26 -2.86 8.31
N TYR A 30 8.30 -3.32 7.51
CA TYR A 30 8.50 -4.41 6.56
C TYR A 30 9.56 -4.06 5.51
N PHE A 31 9.59 -2.81 5.05
CA PHE A 31 10.59 -2.32 4.10
C PHE A 31 11.80 -1.65 4.76
N ALA A 32 12.01 -1.86 6.07
CA ALA A 32 13.10 -1.27 6.85
C ALA A 32 13.28 0.24 6.61
N GLY A 33 12.16 0.97 6.65
CA GLY A 33 12.10 2.41 6.40
C GLY A 33 12.41 2.81 4.96
N GLY A 34 12.12 1.94 3.99
CA GLY A 34 12.34 2.16 2.56
C GLY A 34 13.72 1.73 2.06
N THR A 35 14.50 1.04 2.88
CA THR A 35 15.82 0.51 2.48
C THR A 35 15.74 -0.86 1.82
N GLU A 36 14.66 -1.61 2.02
CA GLU A 36 14.41 -2.91 1.40
C GLU A 36 13.43 -2.80 0.22
N SER A 37 13.67 -3.55 -0.86
CA SER A 37 12.79 -3.57 -2.03
C SER A 37 11.57 -4.47 -1.81
N CYS A 38 10.53 -4.27 -2.62
CA CYS A 38 9.40 -5.19 -2.63
C CYS A 38 9.74 -6.49 -3.34
N LEU A 39 9.73 -7.61 -2.61
CA LEU A 39 9.94 -8.95 -3.19
C LEU A 39 9.02 -9.24 -4.38
N LEU A 40 7.73 -8.91 -4.28
CA LEU A 40 6.78 -9.14 -5.38
C LEU A 40 7.14 -8.29 -6.60
N GLY A 41 7.49 -7.01 -6.38
CA GLY A 41 7.94 -6.11 -7.44
C GLY A 41 9.28 -6.54 -8.06
N SER A 42 10.22 -7.07 -7.28
CA SER A 42 11.48 -7.61 -7.81
C SER A 42 11.23 -8.85 -8.67
N LEU A 43 10.32 -9.73 -8.26
CA LEU A 43 10.01 -10.95 -9.00
C LEU A 43 9.31 -10.68 -10.35
N THR A 44 8.61 -9.56 -10.51
CA THR A 44 7.96 -9.21 -11.79
C THR A 44 8.95 -8.89 -12.91
N HIS A 45 10.20 -8.55 -12.55
CA HIS A 45 11.25 -8.18 -13.49
C HIS A 45 12.35 -9.25 -13.64
N THR A 46 12.26 -10.32 -12.85
CA THR A 46 13.30 -11.36 -12.81
C THR A 46 13.02 -12.44 -13.87
N PRO A 47 13.97 -12.75 -14.78
CA PRO A 47 13.78 -13.83 -15.74
C PRO A 47 13.52 -15.19 -15.06
N GLY A 48 12.65 -16.01 -15.63
CA GLY A 48 12.37 -17.37 -15.11
C GLY A 48 11.39 -17.44 -13.94
N THR A 49 10.75 -16.33 -13.55
CA THR A 49 9.76 -16.29 -12.45
C THR A 49 8.30 -16.52 -12.88
N HIS A 50 8.04 -16.93 -14.12
CA HIS A 50 6.69 -17.17 -14.65
C HIS A 50 5.80 -18.04 -13.74
N ARG A 51 6.38 -19.04 -13.07
CA ARG A 51 5.68 -19.90 -12.09
C ARG A 51 5.09 -19.15 -10.88
N PHE A 52 5.55 -17.93 -10.62
CA PHE A 52 5.10 -17.08 -9.51
C PHE A 52 4.08 -16.02 -9.93
N GLU A 53 3.75 -15.88 -11.22
CA GLU A 53 2.83 -14.85 -11.72
C GLU A 53 1.48 -14.85 -10.99
N SER A 54 0.93 -16.04 -10.73
CA SER A 54 -0.32 -16.18 -9.98
C SER A 54 -0.20 -15.67 -8.54
N HIS A 55 0.92 -15.95 -7.88
CA HIS A 55 1.18 -15.53 -6.50
C HIS A 55 1.45 -14.02 -6.40
N ILE A 56 2.19 -13.46 -7.37
CA ILE A 56 2.43 -12.03 -7.48
C ILE A 56 1.11 -11.29 -7.66
N LYS A 57 0.29 -11.73 -8.62
CA LYS A 57 -1.04 -11.18 -8.87
C LYS A 57 -1.92 -11.28 -7.63
N ALA A 58 -1.95 -12.43 -6.97
CA ALA A 58 -2.72 -12.64 -5.75
C ALA A 58 -2.28 -11.68 -4.63
N GLY A 59 -0.97 -11.52 -4.41
CA GLY A 59 -0.43 -10.66 -3.36
C GLY A 59 -0.80 -9.18 -3.55
N PHE A 60 -0.58 -8.63 -4.74
CA PHE A 60 -0.99 -7.25 -5.02
C PHE A 60 -2.51 -7.08 -4.98
N THR A 61 -3.26 -8.03 -5.52
CA THR A 61 -4.72 -7.97 -5.50
C THR A 61 -5.26 -7.98 -4.07
N ALA A 62 -4.76 -8.88 -3.21
CA ALA A 62 -5.14 -8.97 -1.81
C ALA A 62 -4.84 -7.65 -1.05
N TRP A 63 -3.70 -7.04 -1.33
CA TRP A 63 -3.34 -5.77 -0.69
C TRP A 63 -4.29 -4.64 -1.10
N ILE A 64 -4.55 -4.49 -2.39
CA ILE A 64 -5.47 -3.46 -2.91
C ILE A 64 -6.90 -3.72 -2.42
N ASP A 65 -7.35 -4.98 -2.41
CA ASP A 65 -8.68 -5.37 -1.92
C ASP A 65 -8.86 -5.03 -0.44
N ALA A 66 -7.86 -5.32 0.39
CA ALA A 66 -7.93 -5.02 1.82
C ALA A 66 -8.00 -3.52 2.11
N ILE A 67 -7.21 -2.69 1.40
CA ILE A 67 -7.29 -1.22 1.54
C ILE A 67 -8.67 -0.74 1.08
N ALA A 68 -9.15 -1.22 -0.06
CA ALA A 68 -10.44 -0.83 -0.61
C ALA A 68 -11.61 -1.19 0.33
N SER A 69 -11.54 -2.32 1.06
CA SER A 69 -12.51 -2.68 2.09
C SER A 69 -12.56 -1.62 3.19
N VAL A 70 -11.40 -1.28 3.76
CA VAL A 70 -11.31 -0.29 4.85
C VAL A 70 -11.78 1.08 4.40
N LEU A 71 -11.47 1.50 3.17
CA LEU A 71 -11.95 2.76 2.61
C LEU A 71 -13.47 2.77 2.35
N THR A 72 -14.04 1.63 1.95
CA THR A 72 -15.50 1.50 1.81
C THR A 72 -16.19 1.59 3.17
N GLU A 73 -15.62 0.97 4.20
CA GLU A 73 -16.08 1.10 5.60
C GLU A 73 -15.96 2.54 6.12
N ALA A 74 -15.02 3.33 5.58
CA ALA A 74 -14.88 4.76 5.86
C ALA A 74 -15.91 5.65 5.13
N GLY A 75 -16.83 5.05 4.36
CA GLY A 75 -17.92 5.76 3.67
C GLY A 75 -17.64 6.12 2.21
N LEU A 76 -16.50 5.72 1.63
CA LEU A 76 -16.25 5.94 0.21
C LEU A 76 -17.07 4.96 -0.65
N THR A 77 -17.40 5.39 -1.87
CA THR A 77 -17.98 4.45 -2.85
C THR A 77 -16.98 3.36 -3.19
N ARG A 78 -17.46 2.15 -3.52
CA ARG A 78 -16.61 1.03 -3.94
C ARG A 78 -15.65 1.39 -5.09
N ARG A 79 -16.12 2.23 -6.03
CA ARG A 79 -15.31 2.71 -7.15
C ARG A 79 -14.16 3.60 -6.65
N THR A 80 -14.48 4.63 -5.86
CA THR A 80 -13.48 5.56 -5.31
C THR A 80 -12.49 4.81 -4.40
N ALA A 81 -12.98 3.93 -3.53
CA ALA A 81 -12.16 3.11 -2.66
C ALA A 81 -11.16 2.24 -3.45
N ARG A 82 -11.61 1.60 -4.53
CA ARG A 82 -10.74 0.79 -5.39
C ARG A 82 -9.63 1.61 -6.04
N VAL A 83 -9.97 2.74 -6.64
CA VAL A 83 -8.98 3.62 -7.30
C VAL A 83 -7.96 4.13 -6.28
N ARG A 84 -8.40 4.56 -5.10
CA ARG A 84 -7.49 5.06 -4.06
C ARG A 84 -6.62 3.98 -3.46
N ALA A 85 -7.14 2.76 -3.30
CA ALA A 85 -6.35 1.61 -2.89
C ALA A 85 -5.24 1.29 -3.92
N GLN A 86 -5.55 1.35 -5.22
CA GLN A 86 -4.55 1.18 -6.27
C GLN A 86 -3.47 2.25 -6.21
N ASN A 87 -3.90 3.52 -6.14
CA ASN A 87 -2.98 4.66 -6.04
C ASN A 87 -2.07 4.56 -4.80
N ALA A 88 -2.60 4.07 -3.67
CA ALA A 88 -1.82 3.87 -2.47
C ALA A 88 -0.71 2.82 -2.66
N VAL A 89 -1.04 1.66 -3.24
CA VAL A 89 -0.04 0.62 -3.55
C VAL A 89 0.97 1.13 -4.58
N PHE A 90 0.53 1.84 -5.61
CA PHE A 90 1.43 2.45 -6.60
C PHE A 90 2.37 3.48 -5.98
N ALA A 91 1.86 4.32 -5.06
CA ALA A 91 2.68 5.29 -4.35
C ALA A 91 3.73 4.61 -3.47
N ILE A 92 3.39 3.51 -2.78
CA ILE A 92 4.33 2.76 -1.95
C ILE A 92 5.41 2.11 -2.82
N GLU A 93 5.04 1.36 -3.85
CA GLU A 93 5.99 0.67 -4.73
C GLU A 93 6.87 1.64 -5.52
N GLY A 94 6.27 2.71 -6.05
CA GLY A 94 6.98 3.78 -6.74
C GLY A 94 7.95 4.52 -5.82
N ALA A 95 7.55 4.79 -4.58
CA ALA A 95 8.44 5.43 -3.61
C ALA A 95 9.63 4.53 -3.24
N LEU A 96 9.44 3.21 -3.09
CA LEU A 96 10.56 2.28 -2.89
C LEU A 96 11.54 2.37 -4.05
N LEU A 97 11.06 2.23 -5.29
CA LEU A 97 11.88 2.31 -6.50
C LEU A 97 12.67 3.63 -6.58
N VAL A 98 12.00 4.77 -6.41
CA VAL A 98 12.63 6.09 -6.52
C VAL A 98 13.62 6.33 -5.39
N CYS A 99 13.25 6.01 -4.14
CA CYS A 99 14.13 6.21 -2.98
C CYS A 99 15.39 5.35 -3.06
N HIS A 100 15.29 4.11 -3.59
CA HIS A 100 16.47 3.30 -3.90
C HIS A 100 17.35 3.94 -4.96
N GLY A 101 16.76 4.45 -6.04
CA GLY A 101 17.51 5.09 -7.12
C GLY A 101 18.26 6.35 -6.70
N ILE A 102 17.70 7.14 -5.78
CA ILE A 102 18.31 8.39 -5.30
C ILE A 102 19.13 8.23 -4.01
N GLY A 103 19.09 7.06 -3.35
CA GLY A 103 19.80 6.82 -2.09
C GLY A 103 19.28 7.60 -0.88
N ASP A 104 18.02 8.05 -0.89
CA ASP A 104 17.38 8.78 0.22
C ASP A 104 15.98 8.23 0.51
N THR A 105 15.77 7.77 1.74
CA THR A 105 14.49 7.20 2.19
C THR A 105 13.60 8.19 2.93
N LYS A 106 14.04 9.44 3.15
CA LYS A 106 13.21 10.48 3.77
C LYS A 106 11.90 10.71 3.00
N PRO A 107 11.87 10.75 1.64
CA PRO A 107 10.63 10.90 0.90
C PRO A 107 9.65 9.74 1.13
N PHE A 108 10.13 8.50 1.22
CA PHE A 108 9.31 7.33 1.52
C PHE A 108 8.60 7.48 2.88
N ARG A 109 9.35 7.78 3.95
CA ARG A 109 8.75 7.95 5.28
C ARG A 109 7.79 9.13 5.37
N ARG A 110 8.06 10.22 4.63
CA ARG A 110 7.13 11.35 4.52
C ARG A 110 5.82 10.90 3.87
N MET A 111 5.90 10.25 2.72
CA MET A 111 4.74 9.74 1.99
C MET A 111 3.89 8.81 2.87
N LEU A 112 4.50 7.89 3.62
CA LEU A 112 3.75 6.99 4.53
C LEU A 112 2.95 7.73 5.62
N ARG A 113 3.39 8.92 6.06
CA ARG A 113 2.65 9.73 7.04
C ARG A 113 1.44 10.42 6.42
N GLU A 114 1.56 10.86 5.17
CA GLU A 114 0.54 11.64 4.46
C GLU A 114 -0.53 10.76 3.80
N LEU A 115 -0.16 9.55 3.38
CA LEU A 115 -1.02 8.67 2.59
C LEU A 115 -2.36 8.31 3.26
N PRO A 116 -2.45 8.03 4.58
CA PRO A 116 -3.73 7.74 5.24
C PRO A 116 -4.77 8.84 5.05
N GLU A 117 -4.37 10.11 5.17
CA GLU A 117 -5.27 11.25 5.03
C GLU A 117 -5.71 11.39 3.57
N GLN A 118 -4.76 11.32 2.63
CA GLN A 118 -5.03 11.40 1.19
C GLN A 118 -6.01 10.33 0.71
N MET A 119 -5.89 9.09 1.22
CA MET A 119 -6.81 8.00 0.87
C MET A 119 -8.24 8.25 1.38
N THR A 120 -8.40 8.90 2.52
CA THR A 120 -9.71 9.13 3.16
C THR A 120 -10.37 10.47 2.82
N ALA A 121 -9.62 11.42 2.26
CA ALA A 121 -10.10 12.77 2.00
C ALA A 121 -11.35 12.77 1.09
N VAL A 122 -12.47 13.31 1.54
CA VAL A 122 -13.64 13.46 0.66
C VAL A 122 -13.27 14.47 -0.41
N GLU A 123 -13.31 14.08 -1.68
CA GLU A 123 -13.20 15.05 -2.78
C GLU A 123 -14.37 16.00 -2.65
N LEU A 124 -14.10 17.25 -2.24
CA LEU A 124 -15.02 18.35 -2.45
C LEU A 124 -15.17 18.46 -3.95
N SER A 125 -16.28 17.94 -4.49
CA SER A 125 -16.69 18.24 -5.86
C SER A 125 -16.65 19.76 -5.97
N ALA A 126 -15.77 20.29 -6.81
CA ALA A 126 -15.95 21.63 -7.31
C ALA A 126 -17.35 21.66 -7.94
N ALA A 127 -18.21 22.51 -7.38
CA ALA A 127 -19.49 22.86 -7.96
C ALA A 127 -19.28 23.62 -9.27
#